data_AF-A0A956K667-F1
#
_entry.id   AF-A0A956K667-F1
#
_cell.length_a   1.000
_cell.length_b   1.000
_cell.length_c   1.000
_cell.angle_alpha   90.00
_cell.angle_beta   90.00
_cell.angle_gamma   90.00
#
_symmetry.space_group_name_H-M   'P 1'
#
loop_
_entity.id
_entity.type
_entity.pdbx_description
1 polymer ?
#
loop_
_entity_poly.entity_id
_entity_poly.type
_entity_poly.pdbx_seq_one_letter_code
_entity_poly.pdbx_strand_id
1 'polypeptide(L)'
;MPMLADLDDPRPSRARGFLIGTAIAVPVGLLFLWVAIGVLPKLILDSAVEFDDRLRQEDAYMQAVCAELSEATMSRDEELCECVLAVEFPSLDCRLPFMHWSLQRMVGTCADEASFATAPSFCSCVRSLDEQLATLAPDSKEAREIVSRYDNCTELGDALYLPAPDQL
;
A
#
# COMPACT_ATOMS: atom_id res chain seq x y z
N MET A 1 -63.06 33.06 -30.53
CA MET A 1 -62.15 33.94 -31.30
C MET A 1 -60.80 33.89 -30.62
N PRO A 2 -59.81 33.15 -31.15
CA PRO A 2 -58.44 33.20 -30.64
C PRO A 2 -57.79 34.50 -31.12
N MET A 3 -57.16 35.23 -30.20
CA MET A 3 -56.48 36.49 -30.52
C MET A 3 -55.21 36.22 -31.30
N LEU A 4 -55.01 36.96 -32.40
CA LEU A 4 -53.80 37.01 -33.24
C LEU A 4 -52.53 37.48 -32.49
N ALA A 5 -52.60 37.70 -31.18
CA ALA A 5 -51.48 38.17 -30.35
C ALA A 5 -50.57 37.03 -29.85
N ASP A 6 -50.93 35.76 -30.07
CA ASP A 6 -50.18 34.59 -29.57
C ASP A 6 -49.21 34.00 -30.61
N LEU A 7 -49.08 34.65 -31.78
CA LEU A 7 -48.25 34.20 -32.90
C LEU A 7 -46.93 34.96 -33.06
N ASP A 8 -46.68 35.98 -32.24
CA ASP A 8 -45.58 36.93 -32.41
C ASP A 8 -44.51 36.84 -31.31
N ASP A 9 -44.42 35.73 -30.58
CA ASP A 9 -43.29 35.51 -29.67
C ASP A 9 -42.12 34.86 -30.44
N PRO A 10 -41.07 35.62 -30.82
CA PRO A 10 -39.95 35.06 -31.57
C PRO A 10 -39.26 34.02 -30.70
N ARG A 11 -39.17 32.78 -31.19
CA ARG A 11 -38.46 31.69 -30.49
C ARG A 11 -37.10 32.20 -29.99
N PRO A 12 -36.81 32.11 -28.68
CA PRO A 12 -35.55 32.64 -28.15
C PRO A 12 -34.38 31.97 -28.86
N SER A 13 -33.46 32.79 -29.39
CA SER A 13 -32.35 32.30 -30.20
C SER A 13 -31.49 31.33 -29.39
N ARG A 14 -31.45 30.06 -29.79
CA ARG A 14 -30.64 29.01 -29.13
C ARG A 14 -29.15 29.38 -29.04
N ALA A 15 -28.65 30.15 -30.00
CA ALA A 15 -27.28 30.65 -30.02
C ALA A 15 -26.93 31.53 -28.81
N ARG A 16 -27.88 32.35 -28.34
CA ARG A 16 -27.68 33.22 -27.17
C ARG A 16 -27.61 32.41 -25.87
N GLY A 17 -28.43 31.36 -25.76
CA GLY A 17 -28.36 30.42 -24.65
C GLY A 17 -27.03 29.65 -24.62
N PHE A 18 -26.54 29.23 -25.79
CA PHE A 18 -25.24 28.56 -25.90
C PHE A 18 -24.09 29.48 -25.48
N LEU A 19 -24.04 30.71 -26.00
CA LEU A 19 -23.00 31.69 -25.66
C LEU A 19 -22.95 32.04 -24.16
N ILE A 20 -24.10 32.19 -23.52
CA ILE A 20 -24.17 32.42 -22.08
C ILE A 20 -23.69 31.17 -21.32
N GLY A 21 -24.09 29.98 -21.78
CA GLY A 21 -23.61 28.71 -21.22
C GLY A 21 -22.10 28.58 -21.30
N THR A 22 -21.46 28.86 -22.45
CA THR A 22 -20.01 28.82 -22.59
C THR A 22 -19.31 29.90 -21.76
N ALA A 23 -19.87 31.11 -21.68
CA ALA A 23 -19.30 32.20 -20.89
C ALA A 23 -19.22 31.87 -19.39
N ILE A 24 -20.09 30.99 -18.90
CA ILE A 24 -20.07 30.52 -17.50
C ILE A 24 -19.26 29.23 -17.36
N ALA A 25 -19.43 28.27 -18.28
CA ALA A 25 -18.80 26.96 -18.18
C ALA A 25 -17.27 27.04 -18.32
N VAL A 26 -16.76 27.90 -19.20
CA VAL A 26 -15.31 28.07 -19.43
C VAL A 26 -14.58 28.54 -18.17
N PRO A 27 -14.96 29.65 -17.51
CA PRO A 27 -14.26 30.09 -16.30
C PRO A 27 -14.39 29.09 -15.14
N VAL A 28 -15.55 28.43 -14.98
CA VAL A 28 -15.72 27.39 -13.96
C VAL A 28 -14.81 26.18 -14.25
N GLY A 29 -14.76 25.74 -15.50
CA GLY A 29 -13.87 24.66 -15.94
C GLY A 29 -12.39 24.99 -15.75
N LEU A 30 -11.98 26.22 -16.06
CA LEU A 30 -10.61 26.70 -15.84
C LEU A 30 -10.25 26.75 -14.35
N LEU A 31 -11.18 27.19 -13.50
CA LEU A 31 -10.96 27.26 -12.06
C LEU A 31 -10.84 25.86 -11.45
N PHE A 32 -11.69 24.93 -11.89
CA PHE A 32 -11.58 23.51 -11.51
C PHE A 32 -10.26 22.90 -11.99
N LEU A 33 -9.88 23.15 -13.25
CA LEU A 33 -8.61 22.68 -13.81
C LEU A 33 -7.41 23.22 -13.03
N TRP A 34 -7.43 24.51 -12.65
CA TRP A 34 -6.38 25.13 -11.88
C TRP A 34 -6.23 24.51 -10.49
N VAL A 35 -7.35 24.24 -9.80
CA VAL A 35 -7.35 23.53 -8.51
C VAL A 35 -6.86 22.09 -8.70
N ALA A 36 -7.35 21.39 -9.71
CA ALA A 36 -6.96 20.02 -10.02
C ALA A 36 -5.44 19.90 -10.25
N ILE A 37 -4.86 20.78 -11.08
CA ILE A 37 -3.41 20.79 -11.34
C ILE A 37 -2.59 21.09 -10.08
N GLY A 38 -3.10 21.88 -9.13
CA GLY A 38 -2.38 22.17 -7.89
C GLY A 38 -2.42 21.06 -6.85
N VAL A 39 -3.53 20.32 -6.78
CA VAL A 39 -3.82 19.36 -5.70
C VAL A 39 -3.52 17.91 -6.10
N LEU A 40 -3.87 17.50 -7.32
CA LEU A 40 -3.66 16.11 -7.78
C LEU A 40 -2.19 15.68 -7.73
N PRO A 41 -1.23 16.48 -8.25
CA PRO A 41 0.17 16.07 -8.20
C PRO A 41 0.67 15.93 -6.77
N LYS A 42 0.22 16.79 -5.84
CA LYS A 42 0.59 16.66 -4.43
C LYS A 42 0.06 15.37 -3.83
N LEU A 43 -1.22 15.05 -4.00
CA LEU A 43 -1.78 13.80 -3.46
C LEU A 43 -1.10 12.54 -4.03
N ILE A 44 -0.75 12.56 -5.32
CA ILE A 44 -0.08 11.43 -5.98
C ILE A 44 1.39 11.34 -5.57
N LEU A 45 2.10 12.47 -5.49
CA LEU A 45 3.52 12.49 -5.13
C LEU A 45 3.73 12.21 -3.64
N ASP A 46 2.87 12.73 -2.77
CA ASP A 46 2.98 12.52 -1.31
C ASP A 46 2.82 11.03 -0.99
N SER A 47 1.79 10.39 -1.55
CA SER A 47 1.62 8.94 -1.43
C SER A 47 2.78 8.17 -2.06
N ALA A 48 3.27 8.57 -3.24
CA ALA A 48 4.40 7.89 -3.87
C ALA A 48 5.72 8.01 -3.08
N VAL A 49 5.97 9.15 -2.42
CA VAL A 49 7.14 9.35 -1.57
C VAL A 49 7.02 8.52 -0.29
N GLU A 50 5.85 8.47 0.34
CA GLU A 50 5.62 7.61 1.51
C GLU A 50 5.82 6.12 1.19
N PHE A 51 5.38 5.67 0.02
CA PHE A 51 5.62 4.29 -0.44
C PHE A 51 7.11 4.01 -0.71
N ASP A 52 7.82 4.94 -1.35
CA ASP A 52 9.26 4.80 -1.64
C ASP A 52 10.10 4.79 -0.35
N ASP A 53 9.77 5.65 0.62
CA ASP A 53 10.46 5.70 1.91
C ASP A 53 10.21 4.44 2.76
N ARG A 54 8.97 3.90 2.74
CA ARG A 54 8.68 2.61 3.40
C ARG A 54 9.48 1.47 2.78
N LEU A 55 9.54 1.37 1.46
CA LEU A 55 10.32 0.34 0.78
C LEU A 55 11.82 0.46 1.08
N ARG A 56 12.35 1.68 1.19
CA ARG A 56 13.75 1.91 1.61
C ARG A 56 14.01 1.52 3.07
N GLN A 57 13.05 1.72 3.97
CA GLN A 57 13.18 1.28 5.36
C GLN A 57 13.14 -0.24 5.48
N GLU A 58 12.22 -0.89 4.77
CA GLU A 58 12.17 -2.36 4.67
C GLU A 58 13.50 -2.90 4.11
N ASP A 59 14.07 -2.23 3.12
CA ASP A 59 15.35 -2.60 2.50
C ASP A 59 16.56 -2.45 3.44
N ALA A 60 16.67 -1.30 4.11
CA ALA A 60 17.71 -1.07 5.11
C ALA A 60 17.63 -2.10 6.24
N TYR A 61 16.42 -2.48 6.63
CA TYR A 61 16.19 -3.51 7.64
C TYR A 61 16.64 -4.90 7.14
N MET A 62 16.31 -5.27 5.90
CA MET A 62 16.78 -6.51 5.27
C MET A 62 18.31 -6.58 5.22
N GLN A 63 18.98 -5.48 4.85
CA GLN A 63 20.44 -5.40 4.84
C GLN A 63 21.03 -5.54 6.24
N ALA A 64 20.46 -4.87 7.25
CA ALA A 64 20.92 -4.99 8.64
C ALA A 64 20.81 -6.44 9.14
N VAL A 65 19.70 -7.11 8.83
CA VAL A 65 19.48 -8.53 9.17
C VAL A 65 20.51 -9.47 8.53
N CYS A 66 20.95 -9.18 7.31
CA CYS A 66 21.86 -10.05 6.57
C CYS A 66 23.35 -9.71 6.74
N ALA A 67 23.69 -8.45 7.02
CA ALA A 67 25.07 -7.96 7.08
C ALA A 67 25.57 -7.70 8.51
N GLU A 68 24.70 -7.26 9.43
CA GLU A 68 25.11 -6.73 10.73
C GLU A 68 24.76 -7.67 11.89
N LEU A 69 23.74 -8.52 11.74
CA LEU A 69 23.31 -9.46 12.77
C LEU A 69 24.22 -10.68 12.88
N SER A 70 24.82 -10.85 14.06
CA SER A 70 25.55 -12.06 14.43
C SER A 70 24.59 -13.19 14.87
N GLU A 71 24.98 -14.46 14.66
CA GLU A 71 24.21 -15.65 15.10
C GLU A 71 23.77 -15.62 16.58
N ALA A 72 24.45 -14.81 17.40
CA ALA A 72 24.15 -14.66 18.83
C ALA A 72 22.85 -13.91 19.14
N THR A 73 22.39 -13.02 18.26
CA THR A 73 21.16 -12.23 18.48
C THR A 73 20.00 -12.79 17.65
N MET A 74 20.29 -13.34 16.48
CA MET A 74 19.27 -13.80 15.53
C MET A 74 19.87 -14.81 14.55
N SER A 75 19.15 -15.91 14.27
CA SER A 75 19.57 -16.83 13.21
C SER A 75 19.43 -16.14 11.85
N ARG A 76 20.55 -16.06 11.11
CA ARG A 76 20.56 -15.58 9.73
C ARG A 76 19.79 -16.57 8.86
N ASP A 77 18.84 -16.06 8.09
CA ASP A 77 18.13 -16.86 7.08
C ASP A 77 18.93 -16.79 5.77
N GLU A 78 19.57 -17.91 5.40
CA GLU A 78 20.45 -17.94 4.24
C GLU A 78 19.70 -17.76 2.91
N GLU A 79 18.43 -18.16 2.84
CA GLU A 79 17.60 -18.01 1.64
C GLU A 79 17.21 -16.54 1.43
N LEU A 80 16.82 -15.84 2.50
CA LEU A 80 16.61 -14.39 2.48
C LEU A 80 17.91 -13.66 2.11
N CYS A 81 19.02 -14.02 2.75
CA CYS A 81 20.28 -13.29 2.60
C CYS A 81 21.01 -13.59 1.28
N GLU A 82 20.78 -14.74 0.65
CA GLU A 82 21.23 -14.99 -0.72
C GLU A 82 20.60 -14.00 -1.69
N CYS A 83 19.28 -13.75 -1.56
CA CYS A 83 18.61 -12.76 -2.40
C CYS A 83 19.10 -11.34 -2.08
N VAL A 84 19.13 -10.95 -0.80
CA VAL A 84 19.46 -9.58 -0.38
C VAL A 84 20.90 -9.20 -0.73
N LEU A 85 21.87 -10.11 -0.57
CA LEU A 85 23.30 -9.79 -0.80
C LEU A 85 23.72 -9.89 -2.28
N ALA A 86 22.87 -10.42 -3.17
CA ALA A 86 23.23 -10.68 -4.56
C ALA A 86 22.79 -9.58 -5.56
N VAL A 87 21.98 -8.60 -5.15
CA VAL A 87 21.41 -7.57 -6.05
C VAL A 87 21.67 -6.13 -5.58
N GLU A 88 21.83 -5.22 -6.54
CA GLU A 88 21.85 -3.77 -6.29
C GLU A 88 20.43 -3.25 -6.05
N PHE A 89 20.27 -2.51 -4.95
CA PHE A 89 19.00 -2.16 -4.33
C PHE A 89 18.26 -0.99 -5.02
N PRO A 90 16.91 -0.93 -4.95
CA PRO A 90 15.97 -1.82 -4.23
C PRO A 90 15.47 -3.01 -5.07
N SER A 91 15.47 -4.23 -4.54
CA SER A 91 14.95 -5.41 -5.26
C SER A 91 13.57 -5.83 -4.74
N LEU A 92 12.53 -5.45 -5.49
CA LEU A 92 11.17 -5.99 -5.35
C LEU A 92 11.15 -7.53 -5.39
N ASP A 93 12.16 -8.14 -6.01
CA ASP A 93 12.34 -9.58 -6.14
C ASP A 93 12.60 -10.28 -4.79
N CYS A 94 13.23 -9.61 -3.82
CA CYS A 94 13.52 -10.19 -2.50
C CYS A 94 12.40 -9.96 -1.47
N ARG A 95 11.36 -9.22 -1.85
CA ARG A 95 10.24 -8.91 -0.97
C ARG A 95 9.49 -10.16 -0.53
N LEU A 96 9.27 -11.12 -1.42
CA LEU A 96 8.51 -12.33 -1.06
C LEU A 96 9.24 -13.22 -0.04
N PRO A 97 10.55 -13.54 -0.21
CA PRO A 97 11.35 -14.18 0.83
C PRO A 97 11.32 -13.43 2.16
N PHE A 98 11.40 -12.09 2.12
CA PHE A 98 11.33 -11.27 3.33
C PHE A 98 9.98 -11.36 4.04
N MET A 99 8.88 -11.33 3.29
CA MET A 99 7.53 -11.47 3.84
C MET A 99 7.34 -12.85 4.47
N HIS A 100 7.88 -13.89 3.85
CA HIS A 100 7.86 -15.24 4.43
C HIS A 100 8.66 -15.31 5.74
N TRP A 101 9.89 -14.78 5.75
CA TRP A 101 10.75 -14.72 6.92
C TRP A 101 10.12 -13.92 8.07
N SER A 102 9.55 -12.76 7.76
CA SER A 102 8.91 -11.88 8.77
C SER A 102 7.66 -12.51 9.35
N LEU A 103 6.85 -13.20 8.53
CA LEU A 103 5.70 -13.96 8.99
C LEU A 103 6.10 -15.01 10.02
N GLN A 104 7.13 -15.82 9.74
CA GLN A 104 7.61 -16.86 10.66
C GLN A 104 8.07 -16.28 12.02
N ARG A 105 8.69 -15.10 12.01
CA ARG A 105 9.06 -14.38 13.25
C ARG A 105 7.84 -13.90 14.02
N MET A 106 6.83 -13.38 13.32
CA MET A 106 5.61 -12.91 13.95
C MET A 106 4.74 -14.05 14.48
N VAL A 107 4.79 -15.24 13.87
CA VAL A 107 4.19 -16.46 14.45
C VAL A 107 4.80 -16.76 15.81
N GLY A 108 6.14 -16.73 15.92
CA GLY A 108 6.83 -16.92 17.19
C GLY A 108 6.49 -15.83 18.23
N THR A 109 6.41 -14.58 17.80
CA THR A 109 6.06 -13.44 18.67
C THR A 109 4.61 -13.54 19.16
N CYS A 110 3.68 -13.88 18.27
CA CYS A 110 2.26 -14.04 18.59
C CYS A 110 1.91 -15.33 19.32
N ALA A 111 2.89 -16.22 19.54
CA ALA A 111 2.74 -17.36 20.45
C ALA A 111 2.86 -16.92 21.92
N ASP A 112 3.48 -15.77 22.20
CA ASP A 112 3.49 -15.18 23.54
C ASP A 112 2.14 -14.55 23.88
N GLU A 113 1.64 -14.87 25.08
CA GLU A 113 0.30 -14.45 25.51
C GLU A 113 0.21 -12.93 25.75
N ALA A 114 1.31 -12.28 26.15
CA ALA A 114 1.32 -10.83 26.36
C ALA A 114 1.33 -10.08 25.02
N SER A 115 2.09 -10.56 24.05
CA SER A 115 2.05 -10.05 22.67
C SER A 115 0.68 -10.25 22.04
N PHE A 116 0.08 -11.43 22.19
CA PHE A 116 -1.28 -11.71 21.69
C PHE A 116 -2.33 -10.80 22.31
N ALA A 117 -2.28 -10.56 23.62
CA ALA A 117 -3.22 -9.67 24.31
C ALA A 117 -3.12 -8.22 23.83
N THR A 118 -1.94 -7.78 23.39
CA THR A 118 -1.68 -6.42 22.91
C THR A 118 -2.15 -6.23 21.46
N ALA A 119 -2.05 -7.28 20.64
CA ALA A 119 -2.31 -7.24 19.20
C ALA A 119 -3.16 -8.44 18.73
N PRO A 120 -4.39 -8.60 19.24
CA PRO A 120 -5.18 -9.81 19.01
C PRO A 120 -5.60 -9.99 17.55
N SER A 121 -5.84 -8.89 16.82
CA SER A 121 -6.32 -8.95 15.44
C SER A 121 -5.16 -9.30 14.49
N PHE A 122 -4.02 -8.65 14.69
CA PHE A 122 -2.78 -8.97 14.00
C PHE A 122 -2.34 -10.41 14.25
N CYS A 123 -2.27 -10.84 15.51
CA CYS A 123 -1.81 -12.19 15.84
C CYS A 123 -2.77 -13.28 15.35
N SER A 124 -4.07 -13.00 15.30
CA SER A 124 -5.04 -13.90 14.67
C SER A 124 -4.83 -14.00 13.16
N CYS A 125 -4.54 -12.88 12.48
CA CYS A 125 -4.23 -12.83 11.05
C CYS A 125 -2.99 -13.66 10.72
N VAL A 126 -1.89 -13.41 11.43
CA VAL A 126 -0.61 -14.11 11.27
C VAL A 126 -0.76 -15.61 11.48
N ARG A 127 -1.41 -16.03 12.57
CA ARG A 127 -1.65 -17.46 12.85
C ARG A 127 -2.50 -18.12 11.77
N SER A 128 -3.53 -17.42 11.26
CA SER A 128 -4.36 -17.95 10.18
C SER A 128 -3.56 -18.16 8.89
N LEU A 129 -2.62 -17.27 8.56
CA LEU A 129 -1.76 -17.44 7.38
C LEU A 129 -0.78 -18.61 7.58
N ASP A 130 -0.18 -18.73 8.76
CA ASP A 130 0.74 -19.83 9.09
C ASP A 130 0.04 -21.20 9.04
N GLU A 131 -1.16 -21.30 9.61
CA GLU A 131 -1.99 -22.52 9.54
C GLU A 131 -2.30 -22.93 8.09
N GLN A 132 -2.54 -21.96 7.19
CA GLN A 132 -2.76 -22.27 5.77
C GLN A 132 -1.46 -22.72 5.08
N LEU A 133 -0.33 -22.05 5.36
CA LEU A 133 0.98 -22.41 4.80
C LEU A 133 1.42 -23.82 5.22
N ALA A 134 1.15 -24.22 6.46
CA ALA A 134 1.49 -25.55 6.97
C ALA A 134 0.87 -26.71 6.17
N THR A 135 -0.20 -26.45 5.40
CA THR A 135 -0.88 -27.46 4.58
C THR A 135 -0.40 -27.52 3.14
N LEU A 136 0.49 -26.61 2.73
CA LEU A 136 0.94 -26.45 1.35
C LEU A 136 2.38 -26.93 1.17
N ALA A 137 2.72 -27.29 -0.06
CA ALA A 137 4.11 -27.53 -0.41
C ALA A 137 4.89 -26.19 -0.37
N PRO A 138 6.13 -26.19 0.16
CA PRO A 138 7.00 -25.02 0.09
C PRO A 138 7.19 -24.61 -1.38
N ASP A 139 7.34 -23.31 -1.62
CA ASP A 139 7.51 -22.67 -2.94
C ASP A 139 6.39 -22.84 -3.96
N SER A 140 5.29 -23.53 -3.61
CA SER A 140 4.09 -23.61 -4.44
C SER A 140 3.53 -22.22 -4.74
N LYS A 141 2.85 -22.09 -5.89
CA LYS A 141 2.21 -20.82 -6.26
C LYS A 141 1.23 -20.36 -5.19
N GLU A 142 0.50 -21.32 -4.61
CA GLU A 142 -0.46 -21.12 -3.55
C GLU A 142 0.23 -20.60 -2.27
N ALA A 143 1.37 -21.18 -1.87
CA ALA A 143 2.12 -20.69 -0.70
C ALA A 143 2.59 -19.24 -0.91
N ARG A 144 3.10 -18.91 -2.10
CA ARG A 144 3.52 -17.54 -2.43
C ARG A 144 2.35 -16.54 -2.36
N GLU A 145 1.16 -16.94 -2.80
CA GLU A 145 -0.03 -16.10 -2.72
C GLU A 145 -0.49 -15.89 -1.26
N ILE A 146 -0.29 -16.87 -0.38
CA ILE A 146 -0.60 -16.72 1.04
C ILE A 146 0.41 -15.79 1.71
N VAL A 147 1.70 -15.97 1.43
CA VAL A 147 2.75 -15.07 1.94
C VAL A 147 2.50 -13.63 1.49
N SER A 148 2.08 -13.39 0.24
CA SER A 148 1.80 -12.02 -0.23
C SER A 148 0.63 -11.36 0.49
N ARG A 149 -0.29 -12.13 1.09
CA ARG A 149 -1.39 -11.59 1.91
C ARG A 149 -0.93 -11.09 3.27
N TYR A 150 0.31 -11.39 3.70
CA TYR A 150 0.85 -10.90 4.97
C TYR A 150 0.90 -9.37 5.03
N ASP A 151 1.03 -8.67 3.89
CA ASP A 151 0.91 -7.20 3.82
C ASP A 151 -0.40 -6.73 4.48
N ASN A 152 -1.52 -7.42 4.22
CA ASN A 152 -2.81 -7.06 4.79
C ASN A 152 -2.83 -7.19 6.32
N CYS A 153 -2.05 -8.11 6.90
CA CYS A 153 -1.92 -8.19 8.35
C CYS A 153 -1.14 -6.99 8.90
N THR A 154 -0.10 -6.52 8.20
CA THR A 154 0.71 -5.36 8.62
C THR A 154 -0.01 -4.02 8.51
N GLU A 155 -1.11 -3.97 7.76
CA GLU A 155 -2.00 -2.80 7.64
C GLU A 155 -3.04 -2.71 8.77
N LEU A 156 -3.14 -3.71 9.65
CA LEU A 156 -4.05 -3.70 10.79
C LEU A 156 -3.62 -2.64 11.81
N GLY A 157 -4.60 -1.99 12.45
CA GLY A 157 -4.34 -0.90 13.41
C GLY A 157 -3.62 -1.33 14.70
N ASP A 158 -3.59 -2.63 15.00
CA ASP A 158 -2.84 -3.24 16.10
C ASP A 158 -1.63 -4.05 15.61
N ALA A 159 -1.16 -3.83 14.37
CA ALA A 159 -0.03 -4.56 13.83
C ALA A 159 1.22 -4.40 14.70
N LEU A 160 1.88 -5.52 14.97
CA LEU A 160 3.21 -5.53 15.58
C LEU A 160 4.25 -5.38 14.47
N TYR A 161 5.20 -4.49 14.70
CA TYR A 161 6.30 -4.26 13.77
C TYR A 161 7.56 -4.97 14.24
N LEU A 162 8.40 -5.33 13.28
CA LEU A 162 9.76 -5.75 13.57
C LEU A 162 10.51 -4.61 14.29
N PRO A 163 11.43 -4.92 15.21
CA PRO A 163 12.24 -3.91 15.88
C PRO A 163 12.98 -3.05 14.84
N ALA A 164 13.28 -1.80 15.16
CA ALA A 164 14.00 -0.94 14.23
C ALA A 164 15.47 -1.44 14.05
N PRO A 165 16.15 -1.12 12.93
CA PRO A 165 17.53 -1.57 12.70
C PRO A 165 18.51 -1.20 13.82
N ASP A 166 18.31 -0.06 14.48
CA ASP A 166 19.10 0.41 15.62
C ASP A 166 18.84 -0.36 16.93
N GLN A 167 17.86 -1.25 16.91
CA GLN A 167 17.44 -2.12 18.01
C GLN A 167 17.76 -3.61 17.75
N LEU A 168 18.40 -3.93 16.62
CA LEU A 168 18.88 -5.26 16.26
C LEU A 168 20.21 -5.62 16.94
#